data_AF-A0A255UJF4-F1
#
_entry.id   AF-A0A255UJF4-F1
#
_cell.length_a   1.000
_cell.length_b   1.000
_cell.length_c   1.000
_cell.angle_alpha   90.00
_cell.angle_beta   90.00
_cell.angle_gamma   90.00
#
_symmetry.space_group_name_H-M   'P 1'
#
loop_
_entity.id
_entity.type
_entity.pdbx_description
1 polymer ?
#
loop_
_entity_poly.entity_id
_entity_poly.type
_entity_poly.pdbx_seq_one_letter_code
_entity_poly.pdbx_strand_id
1 'polypeptide(L)'
;MFVGTYSATEIEADDKYRLLGGNDGTVIANVSETGTLKGTRCYFLFPSGSQQVNKSIGLDLPTAIHPNTYTEKQANGVYTLQGIKINDTTNLPSGIYVRNGKKFIIK
;
A
#
# COMPACT_ATOMS: atom_id res chain seq x y z
N MET A 1 -4.15 6.04 -7.79
CA MET A 1 -3.66 5.73 -9.15
C MET A 1 -2.86 6.91 -9.66
N PHE A 2 -1.71 6.70 -10.31
CA PHE A 2 -0.93 7.79 -10.94
C PHE A 2 -1.30 7.87 -12.42
N VAL A 3 -1.64 9.07 -12.91
CA VAL A 3 -2.19 9.26 -14.26
C VAL A 3 -1.39 10.34 -14.98
N GLY A 4 -0.83 10.00 -16.14
CA GLY A 4 -0.21 10.95 -17.06
C GLY A 4 -1.21 11.49 -18.08
N THR A 5 -0.99 12.72 -18.54
CA THR A 5 -1.80 13.38 -19.57
C THR A 5 -0.96 13.56 -20.84
N TYR A 6 -1.54 13.29 -22.02
CA TYR A 6 -0.90 13.53 -23.32
C TYR A 6 -1.44 14.79 -24.01
N SER A 7 -2.59 15.31 -23.56
CA SER A 7 -3.23 16.53 -24.03
C SER A 7 -3.72 17.37 -22.85
N ALA A 8 -4.20 18.58 -23.15
CA ALA A 8 -4.89 19.41 -22.16
C ALA A 8 -6.02 18.58 -21.49
N THR A 9 -5.99 18.52 -20.17
CA THR A 9 -6.91 17.71 -19.36
C THR A 9 -7.53 18.58 -18.28
N GLU A 10 -8.85 18.60 -18.21
CA GLU A 10 -9.58 19.30 -17.15
C GLU A 10 -9.40 18.59 -15.80
N ILE A 11 -9.19 19.38 -14.75
CA ILE A 11 -9.14 18.92 -13.37
C ILE A 11 -10.02 19.83 -12.52
N GLU A 12 -10.86 19.20 -11.72
CA GLU A 12 -11.75 19.88 -10.79
C GLU A 12 -11.09 20.13 -9.44
N ALA A 13 -11.54 21.20 -8.76
CA ALA A 13 -11.23 21.45 -7.36
C ALA A 13 -11.99 20.47 -6.44
N ASP A 14 -11.54 19.22 -6.40
CA ASP A 14 -12.18 18.16 -5.63
C ASP A 14 -11.17 17.30 -4.84
N ASP A 15 -11.70 16.28 -4.16
CA ASP A 15 -10.90 15.33 -3.39
C ASP A 15 -10.30 14.17 -4.19
N LYS A 16 -10.69 14.06 -5.45
CA LYS A 16 -10.33 12.97 -6.36
C LYS A 16 -8.98 13.25 -7.02
N TYR A 17 -8.71 14.50 -7.39
CA TYR A 17 -7.47 14.90 -8.04
C TYR A 17 -6.47 15.49 -7.04
N ARG A 18 -5.19 15.09 -7.17
CA ARG A 18 -4.08 15.63 -6.39
C ARG A 18 -2.87 15.89 -7.25
N LEU A 19 -2.15 16.97 -6.97
CA LEU A 19 -0.94 17.37 -7.68
C LEU A 19 0.26 17.36 -6.74
N LEU A 20 1.46 17.34 -7.31
CA LEU A 20 2.66 17.70 -6.55
C LEU A 20 2.61 19.21 -6.27
N GLY A 21 2.79 19.59 -5.01
CA GLY A 21 2.70 20.96 -4.53
C GLY A 21 3.31 21.13 -3.15
N GLY A 22 2.91 22.19 -2.45
CA GLY A 22 3.58 22.66 -1.24
C GLY A 22 4.77 23.59 -1.56
N ASN A 23 5.24 24.33 -0.57
CA ASN A 23 6.33 25.33 -0.76
C ASN A 23 7.62 24.71 -1.30
N ASP A 24 7.86 23.44 -1.01
CA ASP A 24 9.04 22.66 -1.38
C ASP A 24 8.73 21.61 -2.48
N GLY A 25 7.48 21.54 -2.96
CA GLY A 25 7.07 20.59 -4.00
C GLY A 25 6.99 19.12 -3.56
N THR A 26 6.99 18.85 -2.25
CA THR A 26 7.06 17.47 -1.72
C THR A 26 5.70 16.89 -1.33
N VAL A 27 4.63 17.69 -1.43
CA VAL A 27 3.31 17.32 -0.92
C VAL A 27 2.41 16.88 -2.06
N ILE A 28 1.61 15.83 -1.81
CA ILE A 28 0.47 15.46 -2.65
C ILE A 28 -0.72 16.32 -2.24
N ALA A 29 -0.84 17.49 -2.87
CA ALA A 29 -1.76 18.56 -2.49
C ALA A 29 -3.11 18.47 -3.21
N ASN A 30 -4.15 18.99 -2.55
CA ASN A 30 -5.47 19.18 -3.15
C ASN A 30 -5.39 20.19 -4.28
N VAL A 31 -6.24 20.00 -5.29
CA VAL A 31 -6.47 21.03 -6.29
C VAL A 31 -7.40 22.05 -5.66
N SER A 32 -6.93 23.30 -5.50
CA SER A 32 -7.69 24.37 -4.87
C SER A 32 -8.66 25.06 -5.82
N GLU A 33 -8.40 25.01 -7.13
CA GLU A 33 -9.17 25.69 -8.16
C GLU A 33 -9.28 24.81 -9.41
N THR A 34 -10.49 24.72 -9.98
CA THR A 34 -10.72 24.00 -11.24
C THR A 34 -9.89 24.65 -12.35
N GLY A 35 -9.28 23.83 -13.20
CA GLY A 35 -8.47 24.32 -14.30
C GLY A 35 -8.05 23.23 -15.26
N THR A 36 -7.03 23.54 -16.07
CA THR A 36 -6.56 22.64 -17.12
C THR A 36 -5.08 22.33 -16.93
N LEU A 37 -4.76 21.05 -16.77
CA LEU A 37 -3.39 20.58 -16.87
C LEU A 37 -2.96 20.51 -18.32
N LYS A 38 -1.83 21.13 -18.62
CA LYS A 38 -1.16 20.99 -19.92
C LYS A 38 -0.79 19.52 -20.16
N GLY A 39 -0.63 19.15 -21.43
CA GLY A 39 -0.09 17.84 -21.81
C GLY A 39 1.28 17.59 -21.18
N THR A 40 1.66 16.31 -21.10
CA THR A 40 2.90 15.80 -20.48
C THR A 40 3.01 16.11 -18.98
N ARG A 41 1.88 16.35 -18.31
CA ARG A 41 1.81 16.47 -16.85
C ARG A 41 1.17 15.23 -16.27
N CYS A 42 1.11 15.16 -14.95
CA CYS A 42 0.53 14.02 -14.24
C CYS A 42 -0.18 14.46 -12.97
N TYR A 43 -1.07 13.60 -12.48
CA TYR A 43 -1.80 13.77 -11.23
C TYR A 43 -2.02 12.42 -10.55
N PHE A 44 -2.33 12.48 -9.26
CA PHE A 44 -2.76 11.32 -8.50
C PHE A 44 -4.28 11.32 -8.38
N LEU A 45 -4.87 10.19 -8.74
CA LEU A 45 -6.30 9.92 -8.62
C LEU A 45 -6.60 9.12 -7.35
N PHE A 46 -7.48 9.64 -6.51
CA PHE A 46 -7.98 8.98 -5.30
C PHE A 46 -9.47 8.68 -5.43
N PRO A 47 -9.95 7.53 -4.93
CA PRO A 47 -11.38 7.27 -4.84
C PRO A 47 -12.02 8.22 -3.82
N SER A 48 -13.12 8.86 -4.21
CA SER A 48 -13.93 9.68 -3.32
C SER A 48 -14.40 8.89 -2.10
N GLY A 49 -14.32 9.47 -0.90
CA GLY A 49 -14.74 8.82 0.35
C GLY A 49 -13.73 7.83 0.94
N SER A 50 -12.51 7.71 0.39
CA SER A 50 -11.45 6.89 0.99
C SER A 50 -10.86 7.56 2.24
N GLN A 51 -10.53 6.78 3.27
CA GLN A 51 -9.84 7.30 4.46
C GLN A 51 -8.49 7.96 4.09
N GLN A 52 -8.14 9.02 4.84
CA GLN A 52 -6.93 9.79 4.65
C GLN A 52 -5.70 8.92 5.03
N VAL A 53 -5.08 8.30 4.04
CA VAL A 53 -3.80 7.61 4.21
C VAL A 53 -2.70 8.69 4.30
N ASN A 54 -1.71 8.55 5.19
CA ASN A 54 -0.51 9.42 5.18
C ASN A 54 0.22 9.26 3.84
N LYS A 55 0.48 10.36 3.12
CA LYS A 55 1.12 10.35 1.79
C LYS A 55 2.15 11.47 1.72
N SER A 56 3.42 11.11 1.60
CA SER A 56 4.53 12.04 1.41
C SER A 56 5.47 11.50 0.34
N ILE A 57 6.12 12.41 -0.39
CA ILE A 57 7.28 12.09 -1.22
C ILE A 57 8.51 12.29 -0.34
N GLY A 58 9.32 11.24 -0.15
CA GLY A 58 10.59 11.35 0.57
C GLY A 58 11.60 12.20 -0.20
N LEU A 59 12.36 13.02 0.51
CA LEU A 59 13.48 13.78 -0.03
C LEU A 59 14.74 12.89 -0.15
N ASP A 60 15.70 13.33 -0.96
CA ASP A 60 17.06 12.75 -1.09
C ASP A 60 17.20 11.37 -1.77
N LEU A 61 16.11 10.77 -2.25
CA LEU A 61 16.12 9.56 -3.09
C LEU A 61 15.15 9.71 -4.28
N PRO A 62 15.47 9.17 -5.48
CA PRO A 62 14.54 9.15 -6.59
C PRO A 62 13.21 8.50 -6.18
N THR A 63 12.08 9.15 -6.49
CA THR A 63 10.76 8.56 -6.31
C THR A 63 10.64 7.33 -7.22
N ALA A 64 10.78 6.13 -6.65
CA ALA A 64 10.70 4.87 -7.39
C ALA A 64 9.36 4.16 -7.14
N ILE A 65 8.84 3.50 -8.18
CA ILE A 65 7.71 2.57 -8.04
C ILE A 65 8.27 1.26 -7.50
N HIS A 66 8.15 1.06 -6.19
CA HIS A 66 8.44 -0.24 -5.59
C HIS A 66 7.18 -1.09 -5.66
N PRO A 67 7.24 -2.34 -6.17
CA PRO A 67 6.19 -3.30 -5.84
C PRO A 67 6.14 -3.39 -4.31
N ASN A 68 4.94 -3.36 -3.73
CA ASN A 68 4.80 -3.71 -2.32
C ASN A 68 5.32 -5.14 -2.17
N THR A 69 6.57 -5.30 -1.77
CA THR A 69 7.09 -6.58 -1.33
C THR A 69 6.37 -6.85 -0.02
N TYR A 70 5.20 -7.49 -0.09
CA TYR A 70 4.74 -8.28 1.02
C TYR A 70 5.85 -9.29 1.27
N THR A 71 6.70 -9.01 2.24
CA THR A 71 7.40 -10.08 2.91
C THR A 71 6.29 -10.92 3.50
N GLU A 72 5.97 -12.05 2.86
CA GLU A 72 5.24 -13.11 3.53
C GLU A 72 5.93 -13.26 4.87
N LYS A 73 5.22 -12.87 5.93
CA LYS A 73 5.75 -13.00 7.28
C LYS A 73 5.96 -14.50 7.42
N GLN A 74 7.22 -14.95 7.34
CA GLN A 74 7.51 -16.37 7.48
C GLN A 74 6.80 -16.81 8.75
N ALA A 75 5.89 -17.78 8.61
CA ALA A 75 5.03 -18.21 9.70
C ALA A 75 5.86 -18.99 10.72
N ASN A 76 6.74 -18.30 11.43
CA ASN A 76 7.64 -18.90 12.42
C ASN A 76 6.79 -19.35 13.61
N GLY A 77 6.75 -20.65 13.85
CA GLY A 77 6.00 -21.27 14.93
C GLY A 77 5.19 -22.49 14.50
N VAL A 78 4.49 -23.07 15.47
CA VAL A 78 3.55 -24.17 15.27
C VAL A 78 2.14 -23.62 15.41
N TYR A 79 1.24 -24.03 14.52
CA TYR A 79 -0.16 -23.58 14.50
C TYR A 79 -1.10 -24.78 14.37
N THR A 80 -2.31 -24.64 14.90
CA THR A 80 -3.43 -25.56 14.60
C THR A 80 -3.88 -25.39 13.15
N LEU A 81 -4.71 -26.32 12.65
CA LEU A 81 -5.36 -26.19 11.35
C LEU A 81 -6.24 -24.94 11.21
N GLN A 82 -6.74 -24.42 12.33
CA GLN A 82 -7.53 -23.19 12.41
C GLN A 82 -6.65 -21.93 12.45
N GLY A 83 -5.32 -22.06 12.38
CA GLY A 83 -4.39 -20.94 12.36
C GLY A 83 -4.07 -20.35 13.74
N ILE A 84 -4.41 -21.03 14.83
CA ILE A 84 -4.08 -20.58 16.20
C ILE A 84 -2.63 -20.97 16.51
N LYS A 85 -1.81 -19.99 16.92
CA LYS A 85 -0.41 -20.22 17.30
C LYS A 85 -0.33 -21.01 18.61
N ILE A 86 0.53 -22.03 18.64
CA ILE A 86 0.86 -22.82 19.83
C ILE A 86 2.21 -22.36 20.37
N ASN A 87 2.24 -21.96 21.64
CA ASN A 87 3.46 -21.46 22.28
C ASN A 87 4.34 -22.59 22.85
N ASP A 88 3.73 -23.61 23.46
CA ASP A 88 4.44 -24.79 23.95
C ASP A 88 4.34 -25.94 22.94
N THR A 89 5.49 -26.35 22.40
CA THR A 89 5.58 -27.39 21.36
C THR A 89 6.30 -28.64 21.86
N THR A 90 6.53 -28.80 23.16
CA THR A 90 7.28 -29.93 23.71
C THR A 90 6.50 -31.25 23.64
N ASN A 91 5.20 -31.23 23.96
CA ASN A 91 4.34 -32.42 23.97
C ASN A 91 2.99 -32.12 23.32
N LEU A 92 2.99 -31.97 22.00
CA LEU A 92 1.75 -31.78 21.26
C LEU A 92 0.91 -33.08 21.27
N PRO A 93 -0.41 -33.00 21.49
CA PRO A 93 -1.31 -34.13 21.30
C PRO A 93 -1.27 -34.67 19.85
N SER A 94 -1.72 -35.91 19.66
CA SER A 94 -1.88 -36.47 18.31
C SER A 94 -2.82 -35.60 17.47
N GLY A 95 -2.40 -35.24 16.27
CA GLY A 95 -3.12 -34.28 15.43
C GLY A 95 -2.31 -33.74 14.26
N ILE A 96 -2.95 -32.88 13.47
CA ILE A 96 -2.35 -32.22 12.31
C ILE A 96 -2.06 -30.76 12.66
N TYR A 97 -0.84 -30.33 12.37
CA TYR A 97 -0.34 -28.99 12.69
C TYR A 97 0.39 -28.38 11.50
N VAL A 98 0.58 -27.06 11.52
CA VAL A 98 1.41 -26.33 10.57
C VAL A 98 2.65 -25.81 11.29
N ARG A 99 3.85 -26.19 10.85
CA ARG A 99 5.14 -25.65 11.33
C ARG A 99 5.83 -24.94 10.19
N ASN A 100 6.08 -23.65 10.34
CA ASN A 100 6.78 -22.84 9.33
C ASN A 100 6.17 -23.01 7.92
N GLY A 101 4.84 -22.97 7.85
CA GLY A 101 4.08 -23.12 6.61
C GLY A 101 3.91 -24.56 6.08
N LYS A 102 4.50 -25.57 6.73
CA LYS A 102 4.39 -26.98 6.31
C LYS A 102 3.52 -27.79 7.26
N LYS A 103 2.60 -28.59 6.70
CA LYS A 103 1.76 -29.50 7.49
C LYS A 103 2.59 -30.67 8.01
N PHE A 104 2.36 -31.07 9.26
CA PHE A 104 2.95 -32.28 9.86
C PHE A 104 1.95 -32.94 10.81
N ILE A 105 2.17 -34.23 11.09
CA ILE A 105 1.28 -35.06 11.90
C ILE A 105 2.06 -35.52 13.13
N ILE A 106 1.46 -35.36 14.30
CA ILE A 106 1.87 -36.05 15.53
C ILE A 106 0.97 -37.28 15.66
N LYS A 107 1.60 -38.45 15.80
CA LYS A 107 0.92 -39.74 16.00
C LYS A 107 0.78 -40.00 17.49
#